data_AF-A0A0F9QFW0-F1
#
_entry.id   AF-A0A0F9QFW0-F1
#
_cell.length_a   1.000
_cell.length_b   1.000
_cell.length_c   1.000
_cell.angle_alpha   90.00
_cell.angle_beta   90.00
_cell.angle_gamma   90.00
#
_symmetry.space_group_name_H-M   'P 1'
#
loop_
_entity.id
_entity.type
_entity.pdbx_description
1 polymer ?
#
loop_
_entity_poly.entity_id
_entity_poly.type
_entity_poly.pdbx_seq_one_letter_code
_entity_poly.pdbx_strand_id
1 'polypeptide(L)'
;MFPDFFDKPLEILGLSSGKGIFHTLLFAFTSFLILYFATKGNKSISIPFLIGILFHLPLDEPQIPYFWPFLSYQFVEIHENPIEYWAGTSLTYLYVIITEIVGGLILIFILYHNKLYSISKVINYLKTNPNSLDIKREFLKKEEEENVDTS
;
A
#
# COMPACT_ATOMS: atom_id res chain seq x y z
N MET A 1 -2.79 3.04 3.18
CA MET A 1 -2.29 3.93 2.12
C MET A 1 -3.41 4.64 1.38
N PHE A 2 -4.53 3.98 1.04
CA PHE A 2 -5.64 4.68 0.37
C PHE A 2 -6.30 5.76 1.25
N PRO A 3 -6.55 5.52 2.56
CA PRO A 3 -7.00 6.58 3.46
C PRO A 3 -6.08 7.82 3.49
N ASP A 4 -4.76 7.62 3.60
CA ASP A 4 -3.75 8.69 3.59
C ASP A 4 -3.83 9.60 2.38
N PHE A 5 -4.20 9.04 1.22
CA PHE A 5 -4.31 9.82 -0.02
C PHE A 5 -5.35 10.93 0.09
N PHE A 6 -6.36 10.76 0.94
CA PHE A 6 -7.36 11.79 1.21
C PHE A 6 -7.02 12.59 2.46
N ASP A 7 -6.69 11.90 3.55
CA ASP A 7 -6.54 12.57 4.84
C ASP A 7 -5.27 13.45 4.93
N LYS A 8 -4.12 13.01 4.39
CA LYS A 8 -2.87 13.79 4.50
C LYS A 8 -2.89 15.08 3.68
N PRO A 9 -3.42 15.10 2.43
CA PRO A 9 -3.62 16.37 1.73
C PRO A 9 -4.58 17.30 2.46
N LEU A 10 -5.65 16.77 3.07
CA LEU A 10 -6.58 17.57 3.85
C LEU A 10 -5.92 18.13 5.11
N GLU A 11 -5.00 17.40 5.74
CA GLU A 11 -4.19 17.91 6.86
C GLU A 11 -3.26 19.04 6.43
N ILE A 12 -2.56 18.89 5.30
CA ILE A 12 -1.70 19.94 4.72
C ILE A 12 -2.51 21.21 4.44
N LEU A 13 -3.78 21.07 4.03
CA LEU A 13 -4.68 22.19 3.77
C LEU A 13 -5.35 22.74 5.05
N GLY A 14 -5.08 22.14 6.22
CA GLY A 14 -5.70 22.53 7.49
C GLY A 14 -7.21 22.23 7.56
N LEU A 15 -7.69 21.29 6.75
CA LEU A 15 -9.10 20.92 6.64
C LEU A 15 -9.45 19.65 7.44
N SER A 16 -8.46 18.86 7.84
CA SER A 16 -8.62 17.59 8.57
C SER A 16 -7.41 17.35 9.48
N SER A 17 -7.52 16.34 10.35
CA SER A 17 -6.50 15.91 11.30
C SER A 17 -5.46 14.92 10.74
N GLY A 18 -5.47 14.65 9.44
CA GLY A 18 -4.60 13.61 8.84
C GLY A 18 -5.00 12.16 9.12
N LYS A 19 -5.90 11.95 10.08
CA LYS A 19 -6.45 10.66 10.50
C LYS A 19 -7.97 10.79 10.71
N GLY A 20 -8.63 11.27 9.66
CA GLY A 20 -10.01 11.71 9.66
C GLY A 20 -10.99 10.61 9.24
N ILE A 21 -12.03 11.02 8.53
CA ILE A 21 -13.15 10.16 8.11
C ILE A 21 -12.69 9.03 7.16
N PHE A 22 -11.58 9.24 6.44
CA PHE A 22 -11.06 8.24 5.51
C PHE A 22 -10.34 7.08 6.24
N HIS A 23 -9.94 7.28 7.50
CA HIS A 23 -9.39 6.24 8.37
C HIS A 23 -10.47 5.52 9.21
N THR A 24 -11.65 5.28 8.63
CA THR A 24 -12.75 4.57 9.29
C THR A 24 -13.01 3.21 8.65
N LEU A 25 -13.51 2.23 9.42
CA LEU A 25 -13.93 0.94 8.86
C LEU A 25 -15.09 1.14 7.87
N LEU A 26 -15.97 2.11 8.15
CA LEU A 26 -17.05 2.46 7.23
C LEU A 26 -16.50 2.91 5.87
N PHE A 27 -15.49 3.78 5.85
CA PHE A 27 -14.83 4.17 4.61
C PHE A 27 -14.14 2.99 3.91
N ALA A 28 -13.45 2.13 4.68
CA ALA A 28 -12.80 0.94 4.13
C ALA A 28 -13.79 0.02 3.41
N PHE A 29 -14.93 -0.31 4.04
CA PHE A 29 -15.93 -1.19 3.44
C PHE A 29 -16.69 -0.51 2.30
N THR A 30 -17.04 0.76 2.42
CA THR A 30 -17.76 1.48 1.35
C THR A 30 -16.88 1.65 0.10
N SER A 31 -15.61 2.05 0.26
CA SER A 31 -14.66 2.14 -0.86
C SER A 31 -14.40 0.78 -1.51
N PHE A 32 -14.30 -0.29 -0.71
CA PHE A 32 -14.23 -1.66 -1.23
C PHE A 32 -15.47 -2.02 -2.06
N LEU A 33 -16.68 -1.75 -1.55
CA LEU A 33 -17.92 -2.07 -2.26
C LEU A 33 -18.00 -1.28 -3.58
N ILE A 34 -17.69 0.02 -3.56
CA ILE A 34 -17.64 0.85 -4.76
C ILE A 34 -16.67 0.25 -5.78
N LEU A 35 -15.45 -0.08 -5.36
CA LEU A 35 -14.44 -0.68 -6.25
C LEU A 35 -14.89 -2.05 -6.76
N TYR A 36 -15.47 -2.89 -5.90
CA TYR A 36 -15.99 -4.21 -6.26
C TYR A 36 -17.05 -4.09 -7.35
N PHE A 37 -18.05 -3.21 -7.20
CA PHE A 37 -19.07 -3.01 -8.22
C PHE A 37 -18.54 -2.33 -9.48
N ALA A 38 -17.69 -1.31 -9.35
CA ALA A 38 -17.07 -0.62 -10.48
C ALA A 38 -16.21 -1.56 -11.35
N THR A 39 -15.56 -2.53 -10.72
CA THR A 39 -14.79 -3.58 -11.40
C THR A 39 -15.62 -4.81 -11.77
N LYS A 40 -16.96 -4.72 -11.72
CA LYS A 40 -17.92 -5.80 -12.05
C LYS A 40 -17.68 -7.09 -11.26
N GLY A 41 -17.29 -6.94 -9.99
CA GLY A 41 -17.08 -8.03 -9.06
C GLY A 41 -15.69 -8.66 -9.14
N ASN A 42 -14.69 -7.96 -9.68
CA ASN A 42 -13.33 -8.49 -9.82
C ASN A 42 -12.63 -8.61 -8.45
N LYS A 43 -12.72 -9.81 -7.87
CA LYS A 43 -12.11 -10.15 -6.58
C LYS A 43 -10.59 -10.01 -6.55
N SER A 44 -9.91 -10.22 -7.68
CA SER A 44 -8.46 -10.12 -7.78
C SER A 44 -7.93 -8.69 -7.60
N ILE A 45 -8.80 -7.68 -7.74
CA ILE A 45 -8.47 -6.28 -7.48
C ILE A 45 -9.05 -5.83 -6.14
N SER A 46 -10.33 -6.12 -5.91
CA SER A 46 -11.05 -5.58 -4.75
C SER A 46 -10.62 -6.20 -3.42
N ILE A 47 -10.32 -7.50 -3.38
CA ILE A 47 -9.90 -8.16 -2.12
C ILE A 47 -8.52 -7.67 -1.67
N PRO A 48 -7.47 -7.65 -2.53
CA PRO A 48 -6.19 -7.09 -2.15
C PRO A 48 -6.29 -5.62 -1.70
N PHE A 49 -7.16 -4.83 -2.33
CA PHE A 49 -7.44 -3.46 -1.92
C PHE A 49 -7.99 -3.39 -0.49
N LEU A 50 -9.02 -4.18 -0.17
CA LEU A 50 -9.60 -4.22 1.18
C LEU A 50 -8.59 -4.69 2.22
N ILE A 51 -7.85 -5.77 1.93
CA ILE A 51 -6.80 -6.29 2.80
C ILE A 51 -5.76 -5.19 3.06
N GLY A 52 -5.30 -4.49 2.01
CA GLY A 52 -4.35 -3.40 2.15
C GLY A 52 -4.85 -2.27 3.06
N ILE A 53 -6.14 -1.90 2.98
CA ILE A 53 -6.72 -0.91 3.89
C ILE A 53 -6.81 -1.46 5.31
N LEU A 54 -7.26 -2.70 5.49
CA LEU A 54 -7.40 -3.31 6.82
C LEU A 54 -6.07 -3.53 7.55
N PHE A 55 -4.98 -3.78 6.83
CA PHE A 55 -3.64 -3.80 7.43
C PHE A 55 -3.11 -2.39 7.70
N HIS A 56 -3.45 -1.43 6.84
CA HIS A 56 -3.03 -0.04 7.01
C HIS A 56 -3.63 0.59 8.26
N LEU A 57 -4.93 0.38 8.53
CA LEU A 57 -5.59 1.04 9.66
C LEU A 57 -4.85 0.73 10.98
N PRO A 58 -4.65 -0.51 11.47
CA PRO A 58 -3.92 -0.77 12.71
C PRO A 58 -2.47 -0.27 12.76
N LEU A 59 -1.85 0.00 11.62
CA LEU A 59 -0.49 0.52 11.56
C LEU A 59 -0.43 2.04 11.82
N ASP A 60 -1.55 2.75 11.72
CA ASP A 60 -1.62 4.21 11.81
C ASP A 60 -2.04 4.72 13.21
N GLU A 61 -1.75 3.96 14.27
CA GLU A 61 -2.00 4.28 15.69
C GLU A 61 -1.37 5.63 16.13
N PRO A 62 -1.79 6.27 17.25
CA PRO A 62 -2.66 5.76 18.33
C PRO A 62 -4.13 6.19 18.31
N GLN A 63 -4.59 6.94 17.31
CA GLN A 63 -5.91 7.60 17.34
C GLN A 63 -6.66 7.44 16.03
N ILE A 64 -7.07 6.22 15.72
CA ILE A 64 -7.87 5.94 14.53
C ILE A 64 -9.34 5.82 14.90
N PRO A 65 -10.23 6.57 14.24
CA PRO A 65 -11.66 6.58 14.50
C PRO A 65 -12.36 5.39 13.83
N TYR A 66 -11.92 4.15 14.10
CA TYR A 66 -12.37 2.95 13.39
C TYR A 66 -13.89 2.85 13.22
N PHE A 67 -14.64 3.21 14.27
CA PHE A 67 -16.10 3.07 14.34
C PHE A 67 -16.87 4.39 14.14
N TRP A 68 -16.23 5.48 13.71
CA TRP A 68 -16.97 6.68 13.33
C TRP A 68 -17.89 6.38 12.13
N PRO A 69 -19.14 6.91 12.08
CA PRO A 69 -19.77 7.85 13.00
C PRO A 69 -20.57 7.22 14.15
N PHE A 70 -20.48 5.90 14.35
CA PHE A 70 -21.26 5.19 15.37
C PHE A 70 -20.76 5.47 16.80
N LEU A 71 -19.47 5.77 16.95
CA LEU A 71 -18.86 6.25 18.19
C LEU A 71 -18.32 7.67 17.98
N SER A 72 -18.44 8.50 19.01
CA SER A 72 -17.84 9.83 19.02
C SER A 72 -16.33 9.73 19.20
N TYR A 73 -15.58 10.33 18.29
CA TYR A 73 -14.14 10.48 18.38
C TYR A 73 -13.79 11.97 18.43
N GLN A 74 -12.79 12.31 19.21
CA GLN A 74 -12.11 13.59 19.07
C GLN A 74 -11.05 13.40 18.00
N PHE A 75 -11.29 13.94 16.80
CA PHE A 75 -10.25 14.07 15.80
C PHE A 75 -9.25 15.10 16.35
N VAL A 76 -8.06 14.64 16.74
CA VAL A 76 -7.02 15.50 17.35
C VAL A 76 -6.40 16.41 16.29
N GLU A 77 -5.75 17.45 16.78
CA GLU A 77 -5.47 18.77 16.20
C GLU A 77 -4.87 18.84 14.79
N ILE A 78 -5.24 19.91 14.09
CA ILE A 78 -4.52 20.42 12.92
C ILE A 78 -3.16 20.91 13.41
N HIS A 79 -2.09 20.23 13.02
CA HIS A 79 -0.73 20.64 13.37
C HIS A 79 -0.27 21.81 12.51
N GLU A 80 0.41 22.80 13.13
CA GLU A 80 1.00 23.94 12.40
C GLU A 80 2.03 23.48 11.35
N ASN A 81 2.71 22.35 11.60
CA ASN A 81 3.64 21.71 10.67
C ASN A 81 3.40 20.18 10.60
N PRO A 82 2.50 19.70 9.71
CA PRO A 82 2.17 18.28 9.59
C PRO A 82 3.37 17.39 9.26
N ILE A 83 4.29 17.88 8.43
CA ILE A 83 5.46 17.11 7.98
C ILE A 83 6.40 16.81 9.16
N GLU A 84 6.63 17.80 10.01
CA GLU A 84 7.46 17.64 11.22
C GLU A 84 6.80 16.69 12.22
N TYR A 85 5.48 16.81 12.39
CA TYR A 85 4.72 15.88 13.23
C TYR A 85 4.80 14.43 12.73
N TRP A 86 4.63 14.20 11.42
CA TRP A 86 4.75 12.86 10.84
C TRP A 86 6.16 12.31 11.03
N ALA A 87 7.20 13.11 10.74
CA ALA A 87 8.59 12.68 10.92
C ALA A 87 8.91 12.35 12.38
N GLY A 88 8.44 13.17 13.33
CA GLY A 88 8.59 12.91 14.76
C GLY A 88 7.89 11.63 15.19
N THR A 89 6.65 11.42 14.74
CA THR A 89 5.86 10.22 15.02
C THR A 89 6.54 8.96 14.50
N SER A 90 7.00 8.96 13.24
CA SER A 90 7.68 7.82 12.61
C SER A 90 8.98 7.42 13.33
N LEU A 91 9.66 8.37 13.97
CA LEU A 91 10.90 8.12 14.73
C LEU A 91 10.67 7.82 16.21
N THR A 92 9.46 8.03 16.73
CA THR A 92 9.15 7.86 18.15
C THR A 92 8.63 6.46 18.45
N TYR A 93 7.81 5.91 17.56
CA TYR A 93 7.12 4.64 17.83
C TYR A 93 7.90 3.44 17.27
N LEU A 94 8.32 2.55 18.18
CA LEU A 94 9.15 1.38 17.84
C LEU A 94 8.52 0.47 16.78
N TYR A 95 7.20 0.25 16.84
CA TYR A 95 6.52 -0.59 15.86
C TYR A 95 6.54 0.04 14.45
N VAL A 96 6.42 1.37 14.35
CA VAL A 96 6.54 2.09 13.06
C VAL A 96 7.94 1.88 12.50
N ILE A 97 8.97 2.09 13.31
CA ILE A 97 10.37 1.86 12.92
C ILE A 97 10.58 0.42 12.41
N ILE A 98 10.06 -0.58 13.13
CA ILE A 98 10.16 -1.98 12.72
C ILE A 98 9.50 -2.19 11.35
N THR A 99 8.28 -1.67 11.16
CA THR A 99 7.55 -1.85 9.90
C THR A 99 8.23 -1.15 8.73
N GLU A 100 8.84 0.02 8.95
CA GLU A 100 9.62 0.75 7.94
C GLU A 100 10.90 -0.01 7.57
N ILE A 101 11.63 -0.54 8.55
CA ILE A 101 12.83 -1.36 8.31
C ILE A 101 12.47 -2.62 7.50
N VAL A 102 11.42 -3.34 7.91
CA VAL A 102 10.97 -4.55 7.21
C VAL A 102 10.54 -4.23 5.78
N GLY A 103 9.75 -3.16 5.59
CA GLY A 103 9.34 -2.70 4.26
C GLY A 103 10.55 -2.35 3.37
N GLY A 104 11.52 -1.63 3.92
CA GLY A 104 12.78 -1.30 3.25
C GLY A 104 13.58 -2.54 2.85
N LEU A 105 13.70 -3.53 3.75
CA LEU A 105 14.39 -4.79 3.46
C LEU A 105 13.69 -5.60 2.35
N ILE A 106 12.36 -5.67 2.38
CA ILE A 106 11.58 -6.32 1.31
C ILE A 106 11.79 -5.60 -0.02
N LEU A 107 11.77 -4.27 -0.03
CA LEU A 107 12.02 -3.50 -1.24
C LEU A 107 13.44 -3.74 -1.78
N ILE A 108 14.46 -3.70 -0.92
CA ILE A 108 15.85 -4.02 -1.30
C ILE A 108 15.94 -5.43 -1.87
N PHE A 109 15.30 -6.40 -1.21
CA PHE A 109 15.24 -7.78 -1.69
C PHE A 109 14.62 -7.87 -3.09
N ILE A 110 13.49 -7.21 -3.34
CA ILE A 110 12.84 -7.18 -4.65
C ILE A 110 13.77 -6.55 -5.70
N LEU A 111 14.38 -5.40 -5.38
CA LEU A 111 15.26 -4.69 -6.29
C LEU A 111 16.51 -5.51 -6.65
N TYR A 112 17.13 -6.13 -5.64
CA TYR A 112 18.32 -6.96 -5.80
C TYR A 112 18.01 -8.24 -6.57
N HIS A 113 16.98 -9.00 -6.14
CA HIS A 113 16.59 -10.27 -6.75
C HIS A 113 16.17 -10.10 -8.22
N ASN A 114 15.48 -9.01 -8.55
CA ASN A 114 15.06 -8.71 -9.92
C ASN A 114 16.07 -7.86 -10.72
N LYS A 115 17.25 -7.56 -10.15
CA LYS A 115 18.33 -6.75 -10.77
C LYS A 115 17.84 -5.38 -11.28
N LEU A 116 16.94 -4.75 -10.54
CA LEU A 116 16.26 -3.49 -10.87
C LEU A 116 17.07 -2.26 -10.45
N TYR A 117 18.34 -2.20 -10.81
CA TYR A 117 19.25 -1.11 -10.39
C TYR A 117 19.04 0.22 -11.13
N SER A 118 18.10 0.27 -12.08
CA SER A 118 17.82 1.46 -12.89
C SER A 118 16.33 1.77 -12.85
N ILE A 119 16.00 3.06 -12.74
CA ILE A 119 14.62 3.57 -12.72
C ILE A 119 13.83 3.05 -13.92
N SER A 120 14.43 3.00 -15.12
CA SER A 120 13.78 2.48 -16.32
C SER A 120 13.39 1.00 -16.19
N LYS A 121 14.23 0.19 -15.52
CA LYS A 121 13.92 -1.23 -15.25
C LYS A 121 12.81 -1.37 -14.22
N VAL A 122 12.81 -0.55 -13.18
CA VAL A 122 11.73 -0.52 -12.17
C VAL A 122 10.39 -0.18 -12.84
N ILE A 123 10.36 0.89 -13.63
CA ILE A 123 9.14 1.30 -14.35
C ILE A 123 8.67 0.19 -15.30
N ASN A 124 9.58 -0.44 -16.04
CA ASN A 124 9.23 -1.55 -16.91
C ASN A 124 8.71 -2.76 -16.14
N TYR A 125 9.34 -3.11 -15.01
CA TYR A 125 8.90 -4.20 -14.13
C TYR A 125 7.48 -3.97 -13.62
N LEU A 126 7.16 -2.75 -13.16
CA LEU A 126 5.82 -2.37 -12.71
C LEU A 126 4.77 -2.37 -13.83
N LYS A 127 5.18 -2.08 -15.07
CA LYS A 127 4.31 -2.15 -16.26
C LYS A 127 4.12 -3.58 -16.76
N THR A 128 4.96 -4.53 -16.35
CA THR A 128 4.92 -5.90 -16.83
C THR A 128 3.78 -6.63 -16.13
N ASN A 129 2.77 -7.07 -16.90
CA ASN A 129 1.64 -7.84 -16.38
C ASN A 129 2.18 -9.16 -15.77
N PRO A 130 1.90 -9.52 -14.51
CA PRO A 130 2.47 -10.70 -13.86
C PRO A 130 2.32 -11.99 -14.68
N ASN A 131 1.21 -12.16 -15.41
CA ASN A 131 1.00 -13.29 -16.31
C ASN A 131 2.03 -13.40 -17.46
N SER A 132 2.68 -12.31 -17.85
CA SER A 132 3.67 -12.31 -18.94
C SER A 132 5.06 -12.76 -18.52
N LEU A 133 5.39 -12.67 -17.22
CA LEU A 133 6.67 -13.14 -16.68
C LEU A 133 6.70 -14.66 -16.53
N ASP A 134 5.59 -15.28 -16.14
CA ASP A 134 5.48 -16.74 -16.03
C ASP A 134 5.51 -17.40 -17.42
N ILE A 135 4.76 -16.85 -18.39
CA ILE A 135 4.81 -17.33 -19.78
C ILE A 135 6.24 -17.27 -20.33
N LYS A 136 6.94 -16.15 -20.13
CA LYS A 136 8.32 -16.00 -20.63
C LYS A 136 9.30 -16.96 -19.96
N ARG A 137 9.11 -17.28 -18.67
CA ARG A 137 9.92 -18.28 -17.96
C ARG A 137 9.66 -19.70 -18.44
N GLU A 138 8.40 -20.05 -18.71
CA GLU A 138 8.07 -21.36 -19.28
C GLU A 138 8.64 -21.54 -20.69
N PHE A 139 8.58 -20.49 -21.52
CA PHE A 139 9.19 -20.53 -22.85
C PHE A 139 10.72 -20.72 -22.80
N LEU A 140 11.42 -19.97 -21.93
CA LEU A 140 12.87 -20.10 -21.78
C LEU A 140 13.29 -21.46 -21.23
N LYS A 141 12.53 -22.04 -20.30
CA LYS A 141 12.77 -23.41 -19.83
C LYS A 141 12.63 -24.44 -20.94
N LYS A 142 11.61 -24.29 -21.80
CA LYS A 142 11.40 -25.19 -22.93
C LYS A 142 12.52 -25.14 -23.96
N GLU A 143 13.03 -23.94 -24.26
CA GLU A 143 14.18 -23.77 -25.16
C GLU A 143 15.46 -24.37 -24.57
N GLU A 144 15.67 -24.29 -23.25
CA GLU A 144 16.81 -24.95 -22.60
C GLU A 144 16.69 -26.48 -22.62
N GLU A 145 15.49 -27.03 -22.40
CA GLU A 145 15.25 -28.48 -22.46
C GLU A 145 15.41 -29.04 -23.88
N GLU A 146 14.91 -28.35 -24.92
CA GLU A 146 15.07 -28.77 -26.33
C GLU A 146 16.53 -28.69 -26.82
N ASN A 147 17.34 -27.76 -26.31
CA ASN A 147 18.75 -27.65 -26.68
C ASN A 147 19.65 -28.70 -25.99
N VAL A 148 19.21 -29.29 -24.87
CA VAL A 148 19.97 -30.35 -24.17
C VAL A 148 19.76 -31.73 -24.81
N ASP A 149 18.61 -31.97 -25.44
CA ASP A 149 18.31 -33.25 -26.11
C ASP A 149 18.90 -33.36 -27.55
N THR A 150 19.54 -32.31 -28.05
CA THR A 150 20.09 -32.26 -29.43
C THR A 150 21.62 -32.23 -29.52
N SER A 151 22.32 -32.30 -28.37
CA SER A 151 23.79 -32.31 -28.25
C SER A 151 24.32 -33.61 -27.67
#